data_AF-A0A7C1FLT9-F1
#
_entry.id   AF-A0A7C1FLT9-F1
#
_cell.length_a   1.000
_cell.length_b   1.000
_cell.length_c   1.000
_cell.angle_alpha   90.00
_cell.angle_beta   90.00
_cell.angle_gamma   90.00
#
_symmetry.space_group_name_H-M   'P 1'
#
loop_
_entity.id
_entity.type
_entity.pdbx_description
1 polymer ?
#
loop_
_entity_poly.entity_id
_entity_poly.type
_entity_poly.pdbx_seq_one_letter_code
_entity_poly.pdbx_strand_id
1 'polypeptide(L)'
;MKAQEKLPLRRGILSWVLRFAGIPLILLIAVLGSATATPVSSFTPPDSITVTMYRLVYPGGGNTNIACQLNPPDKNWGCTWFDQFRYPSDQVRPYPYTNNPATVSIETDYLLDVVPSEMPIDPFHPTAIQAQAIAARSYAYWHIRQGSTINNSSQFQVFVPYAFEALPPASFPDTPTNPCASSNLNRYQRIVCGAVAPRHYIAYGTSPNDDLPAFSEYFADIRNRTVNGGQPYLIAVDDPISSHPDIVQDGHGRGMSQKKSRPLGARQSELQHESGPRRLECALGTGRADPGALLHRRPYPGCSQQ
;
A
#
# COMPACT_ATOMS: atom_id res chain seq x y z
N MET A 1 46.21 90.22 -49.59
CA MET A 1 46.88 89.41 -48.55
C MET A 1 45.82 88.60 -47.81
N LYS A 2 46.00 87.27 -47.79
CA LYS A 2 45.49 86.23 -46.84
C LYS A 2 43.97 86.12 -46.63
N ALA A 3 43.38 84.97 -46.36
CA ALA A 3 43.59 83.54 -46.66
C ALA A 3 42.33 82.91 -46.07
N GLN A 4 41.56 82.17 -46.87
CA GLN A 4 40.43 81.36 -46.37
C GLN A 4 40.97 80.07 -45.77
N GLU A 5 40.56 79.74 -44.55
CA GLU A 5 40.81 78.44 -43.95
C GLU A 5 39.49 77.77 -43.54
N LYS A 6 39.27 76.58 -44.13
CA LYS A 6 38.14 75.68 -43.91
C LYS A 6 38.40 74.83 -42.67
N LEU A 7 37.40 74.66 -41.79
CA LEU A 7 37.39 73.60 -40.77
C LEU A 7 36.61 72.36 -41.27
N PRO A 8 37.13 71.13 -41.12
CA PRO A 8 36.45 69.92 -41.54
C PRO A 8 35.53 69.35 -40.43
N LEU A 9 34.32 68.94 -40.84
CA LEU A 9 33.39 68.16 -40.01
C LEU A 9 33.90 66.72 -39.85
N ARG A 10 34.28 66.33 -38.63
CA ARG A 10 34.74 64.98 -38.30
C ARG A 10 33.54 64.06 -38.06
N ARG A 11 33.08 63.39 -39.13
CA ARG A 11 32.23 62.20 -39.06
C ARG A 11 33.02 61.05 -38.41
N GLY A 12 32.49 60.47 -37.34
CA GLY A 12 32.88 59.12 -36.93
C GLY A 12 33.15 58.94 -35.45
N ILE A 13 32.12 59.04 -34.60
CA ILE A 13 32.16 58.46 -33.23
C ILE A 13 30.81 57.79 -32.86
N LEU A 14 29.70 58.12 -33.53
CA LEU A 14 28.36 57.70 -33.11
C LEU A 14 27.98 56.23 -33.41
N SER A 15 28.84 55.43 -34.04
CA SER A 15 28.50 54.06 -34.47
C SER A 15 29.01 52.95 -33.54
N TRP A 16 29.91 53.23 -32.60
CA TRP A 16 30.55 52.19 -31.78
C TRP A 16 29.85 51.93 -30.43
N VAL A 17 29.23 52.96 -29.84
CA VAL A 17 28.59 52.84 -28.52
C VAL A 17 27.30 51.99 -28.58
N LEU A 18 26.57 52.03 -29.69
CA LEU A 18 25.32 51.28 -29.86
C LEU A 18 25.50 49.78 -30.15
N ARG A 19 26.71 49.32 -30.52
CA ARG A 19 26.97 47.90 -30.84
C ARG A 19 27.39 47.05 -29.65
N PHE A 20 27.87 47.65 -28.55
CA PHE A 20 28.37 46.91 -27.39
C PHE A 20 27.49 47.01 -26.14
N ALA A 21 26.52 47.94 -26.10
CA ALA A 21 25.57 48.06 -24.98
C ALA A 21 24.31 47.18 -25.12
N GLY A 22 23.98 46.71 -26.33
CA GLY A 22 22.77 45.92 -26.57
C GLY A 22 22.88 44.44 -26.16
N ILE A 23 24.08 43.86 -26.24
CA ILE A 23 24.32 42.44 -25.92
C ILE A 23 24.26 42.15 -24.40
N PRO A 24 24.84 42.97 -23.49
CA PRO A 24 24.72 42.71 -22.06
C PRO A 24 23.29 42.95 -21.52
N LEU A 25 22.49 43.81 -22.16
CA LEU A 25 21.10 44.07 -21.74
C LEU A 25 20.14 42.93 -22.10
N ILE A 26 20.33 42.30 -23.26
CA ILE A 26 19.53 41.13 -23.69
C ILE A 26 19.87 39.90 -22.82
N LEU A 27 21.13 39.73 -22.43
CA LEU A 27 21.55 38.70 -21.47
C LEU A 27 21.00 38.93 -20.06
N LEU A 28 20.86 40.19 -19.61
CA LEU A 28 20.26 40.51 -18.31
C LEU A 28 18.76 40.16 -18.25
N ILE A 29 18.02 40.36 -19.35
CA ILE A 29 16.59 40.03 -19.45
C ILE A 29 16.37 38.51 -19.49
N ALA A 30 17.28 37.74 -20.12
CA ALA A 30 17.20 36.28 -20.15
C ALA A 30 17.51 35.63 -18.78
N VAL A 31 18.33 36.27 -17.93
CA VAL A 31 18.66 35.76 -16.58
C VAL A 31 17.56 36.08 -15.55
N LEU A 32 16.72 37.09 -15.80
CA LEU A 32 15.62 37.49 -14.91
C LEU A 32 14.26 36.82 -15.23
N GLY A 33 14.19 35.97 -16.26
CA GLY A 33 12.94 35.46 -16.82
C GLY A 33 12.58 34.01 -16.53
N SER A 34 13.36 33.27 -15.72
CA SER A 34 12.98 31.91 -15.31
C SER A 34 12.03 31.96 -14.12
N ALA A 35 10.80 32.41 -14.35
CA ALA A 35 9.71 32.14 -13.43
C ALA A 35 9.45 30.63 -13.50
N THR A 36 9.98 29.88 -12.54
CA THR A 36 9.52 28.52 -12.28
C THR A 36 8.06 28.63 -11.87
N ALA A 37 7.14 28.36 -12.80
CA ALA A 37 5.75 28.14 -12.45
C ALA A 37 5.73 26.91 -11.55
N THR A 38 5.70 27.11 -10.24
CA THR A 38 5.38 26.04 -9.29
C THR A 38 3.96 25.60 -9.63
N PRO A 39 3.74 24.34 -10.04
CA PRO A 39 2.38 23.83 -10.15
C PRO A 39 1.77 23.98 -8.76
N VAL A 40 0.78 24.86 -8.64
CA VAL A 40 0.00 24.98 -7.42
C VAL A 40 -0.94 23.79 -7.42
N SER A 41 -0.56 22.73 -6.70
CA SER A 41 -1.55 21.70 -6.35
C SER A 41 -2.60 22.39 -5.48
N SER A 42 -3.83 22.43 -5.98
CA SER A 42 -5.02 22.91 -5.29
C SER A 42 -5.45 21.95 -4.17
N PHE A 43 -5.12 20.66 -4.32
CA PHE A 43 -5.45 19.63 -3.36
C PHE A 43 -4.44 19.59 -2.22
N THR A 44 -4.92 19.76 -0.99
CA THR A 44 -4.14 19.50 0.22
C THR A 44 -4.51 18.12 0.75
N PRO A 45 -3.61 17.12 0.68
CA PRO A 45 -3.87 15.81 1.23
C PRO A 45 -4.20 15.88 2.73
N PRO A 46 -5.23 15.15 3.21
CA PRO A 46 -5.50 15.06 4.64
C PRO A 46 -4.42 14.25 5.35
N ASP A 47 -4.11 14.63 6.60
CA ASP A 47 -3.16 13.88 7.44
C ASP A 47 -3.81 12.71 8.19
N SER A 48 -5.14 12.74 8.34
CA SER A 48 -5.91 11.80 9.14
C SER A 48 -7.20 11.35 8.46
N ILE A 49 -7.69 10.18 8.84
CA ILE A 49 -8.94 9.58 8.38
C ILE A 49 -9.80 9.18 9.59
N THR A 50 -11.11 9.35 9.48
CA THR A 50 -12.08 8.89 10.49
C THR A 50 -12.76 7.62 9.99
N VAL A 51 -12.59 6.52 10.73
CA VAL A 51 -13.06 5.18 10.36
C VAL A 51 -14.03 4.67 11.40
N THR A 52 -15.21 4.23 10.97
CA THR A 52 -16.14 3.51 11.84
C THR A 52 -15.71 2.05 11.93
N MET A 53 -15.42 1.59 13.15
CA MET A 53 -14.81 0.28 13.40
C MET A 53 -15.87 -0.75 13.76
N TYR A 54 -15.95 -1.82 12.98
CA TYR A 54 -16.83 -2.95 13.20
C TYR A 54 -16.02 -4.23 13.43
N ARG A 55 -16.62 -5.18 14.14
CA ARG A 55 -16.22 -6.57 14.05
C ARG A 55 -16.39 -7.02 12.61
N LEU A 56 -15.44 -7.80 12.12
CA LEU A 56 -15.45 -8.29 10.75
C LEU A 56 -15.58 -9.81 10.72
N VAL A 57 -15.98 -10.34 9.57
CA VAL A 57 -15.91 -11.76 9.26
C VAL A 57 -14.47 -12.10 8.88
N TYR A 58 -13.86 -13.05 9.59
CA TYR A 58 -12.53 -13.55 9.27
C TYR A 58 -12.59 -14.56 8.11
N PRO A 59 -11.60 -14.59 7.19
CA PRO A 59 -10.54 -13.59 6.98
C PRO A 59 -10.94 -12.44 6.05
N GLY A 60 -12.07 -12.56 5.33
CA GLY A 60 -12.40 -11.69 4.19
C GLY A 60 -12.83 -10.25 4.50
N GLY A 61 -12.89 -9.86 5.78
CA GLY A 61 -13.17 -8.48 6.16
C GLY A 61 -14.63 -8.06 5.96
N GLY A 62 -15.57 -9.01 5.82
CA GLY A 62 -16.99 -8.69 5.67
C GLY A 62 -17.57 -8.01 6.91
N ASN A 63 -18.40 -6.97 6.74
CA ASN A 63 -18.96 -6.22 7.85
C ASN A 63 -20.02 -7.03 8.62
N THR A 64 -19.91 -7.12 9.95
CA THR A 64 -20.92 -7.78 10.81
C THR A 64 -22.00 -6.83 11.33
N ASN A 65 -21.86 -5.52 11.09
CA ASN A 65 -22.65 -4.43 11.68
C ASN A 65 -22.58 -4.33 13.21
N ILE A 66 -21.65 -5.04 13.85
CA ILE A 66 -21.40 -4.94 15.30
C ILE A 66 -20.22 -4.00 15.51
N ALA A 67 -20.47 -2.81 16.04
CA ALA A 67 -19.42 -1.83 16.30
C ALA A 67 -18.41 -2.35 17.34
N CYS A 68 -17.13 -2.02 17.16
CA CYS A 68 -16.10 -2.29 18.16
C CYS A 68 -16.42 -1.56 19.47
N GLN A 69 -16.53 -2.34 20.54
CA GLN A 69 -16.83 -1.86 21.89
C GLN A 69 -15.62 -1.16 22.53
N LEU A 70 -15.88 -0.09 23.27
CA LEU A 70 -14.87 0.67 24.00
C LEU A 70 -14.72 0.21 25.46
N ASN A 71 -15.80 -0.28 26.08
CA ASN A 71 -15.85 -0.61 27.50
C ASN A 71 -16.70 -1.88 27.76
N PRO A 72 -16.06 -3.03 28.04
CA PRO A 72 -14.63 -3.27 27.89
C PRO A 72 -14.19 -3.16 26.41
N PRO A 73 -12.93 -2.81 26.14
CA PRO A 73 -12.39 -2.80 24.78
C PRO A 73 -12.55 -4.15 24.08
N ASP A 74 -13.04 -4.11 22.84
CA ASP A 74 -13.35 -5.31 22.05
C ASP A 74 -12.09 -6.14 21.74
N LYS A 75 -12.22 -7.46 21.69
CA LYS A 75 -11.12 -8.41 21.42
C LYS A 75 -11.40 -9.30 20.21
N ASN A 76 -12.40 -8.95 19.40
CA ASN A 76 -12.79 -9.72 18.21
C ASN A 76 -12.11 -9.21 16.94
N TRP A 77 -12.00 -10.08 15.93
CA TRP A 77 -11.49 -9.73 14.61
C TRP A 77 -12.23 -8.53 14.01
N GLY A 78 -11.51 -7.67 13.30
CA GLY A 78 -11.99 -6.37 12.84
C GLY A 78 -11.69 -5.23 13.81
N CYS A 79 -11.72 -5.50 15.11
CA CYS A 79 -11.33 -4.54 16.15
C CYS A 79 -9.86 -4.68 16.54
N THR A 80 -9.25 -5.83 16.28
CA THR A 80 -7.84 -6.11 16.57
C THR A 80 -7.38 -7.28 15.73
N TRP A 81 -6.12 -7.26 15.30
CA TRP A 81 -5.51 -8.41 14.67
C TRP A 81 -5.21 -9.51 15.67
N PHE A 82 -4.81 -9.15 16.89
CA PHE A 82 -4.50 -10.07 17.98
C PHE A 82 -5.77 -10.42 18.78
N ASP A 83 -6.73 -11.05 18.11
CA ASP A 83 -8.05 -11.35 18.67
C ASP A 83 -8.04 -12.58 19.58
N GLN A 84 -9.07 -12.68 20.42
CA GLN A 84 -9.22 -13.73 21.43
C GLN A 84 -9.45 -15.14 20.89
N PHE A 85 -9.82 -15.31 19.61
CA PHE A 85 -10.10 -16.63 19.04
C PHE A 85 -8.89 -17.22 18.32
N ARG A 86 -7.99 -16.40 17.76
CA ARG A 86 -6.81 -16.87 17.02
C ARG A 86 -5.51 -16.82 17.82
N TYR A 87 -5.46 -16.04 18.90
CA TYR A 87 -4.24 -15.87 19.71
C TYR A 87 -4.41 -16.39 21.14
N PRO A 88 -3.34 -16.91 21.77
CA PRO A 88 -3.34 -17.24 23.19
C PRO A 88 -3.52 -15.97 24.04
N SER A 89 -4.07 -16.13 25.24
CA SER A 89 -4.56 -15.01 26.08
C SER A 89 -3.51 -13.95 26.43
N ASP A 90 -2.23 -14.31 26.47
CA ASP A 90 -1.08 -13.42 26.71
C ASP A 90 -0.71 -12.58 25.48
N GLN A 91 -1.10 -13.02 24.28
CA GLN A 91 -0.86 -12.32 23.02
C GLN A 91 -2.06 -11.50 22.56
N VAL A 92 -3.25 -11.75 23.10
CA VAL A 92 -4.45 -10.96 22.78
C VAL A 92 -4.20 -9.48 23.06
N ARG A 93 -4.59 -8.61 22.11
CA ARG A 93 -4.58 -7.16 22.28
C ARG A 93 -5.99 -6.64 22.05
N PRO A 94 -6.56 -5.83 22.97
CA PRO A 94 -7.85 -5.21 22.73
C PRO A 94 -7.80 -4.14 21.64
N TYR A 95 -8.97 -3.73 21.17
CA TYR A 95 -9.20 -2.55 20.34
C TYR A 95 -8.40 -1.35 20.89
N PRO A 96 -7.48 -0.76 20.09
CA PRO A 96 -6.51 0.20 20.61
C PRO A 96 -7.05 1.62 20.81
N TYR A 97 -8.16 1.97 20.17
CA TYR A 97 -8.63 3.35 20.13
C TYR A 97 -9.61 3.65 21.26
N THR A 98 -9.57 4.90 21.75
CA THR A 98 -10.44 5.38 22.84
C THR A 98 -11.84 5.78 22.37
N ASN A 99 -12.07 5.83 21.06
CA ASN A 99 -13.31 6.24 20.43
C ASN A 99 -13.64 5.35 19.22
N ASN A 100 -14.93 5.32 18.88
CA ASN A 100 -15.46 4.70 17.67
C ASN A 100 -16.63 5.57 17.17
N PRO A 101 -16.53 6.22 15.99
CA PRO A 101 -15.45 6.16 15.01
C PRO A 101 -14.07 6.60 15.53
N ALA A 102 -13.00 5.96 15.05
CA ALA A 102 -11.62 6.29 15.37
C ALA A 102 -11.05 7.27 14.34
N THR A 103 -10.26 8.25 14.80
CA THR A 103 -9.52 9.17 13.91
C THR A 103 -8.05 8.85 14.03
N VAL A 104 -7.44 8.43 12.92
CA VAL A 104 -6.07 7.91 12.88
C VAL A 104 -5.24 8.59 11.81
N SER A 105 -3.91 8.59 11.96
CA SER A 105 -3.03 9.09 10.90
C SER A 105 -3.13 8.21 9.66
N ILE A 106 -3.22 8.82 8.48
CA ILE A 106 -3.23 8.07 7.23
C ILE A 106 -1.90 7.34 7.03
N GLU A 107 -0.79 8.00 7.30
CA GLU A 107 0.55 7.51 6.93
C GLU A 107 1.22 6.66 8.01
N THR A 108 0.92 6.89 9.29
CA THR A 108 1.61 6.22 10.40
C THR A 108 0.74 5.22 11.16
N ASP A 109 -0.49 4.97 10.71
CA ASP A 109 -1.42 4.03 11.33
C ASP A 109 -2.26 3.34 10.23
N TYR A 110 -3.20 4.07 9.60
CA TYR A 110 -4.16 3.51 8.65
C TYR A 110 -3.54 2.71 7.50
N LEU A 111 -2.63 3.31 6.72
CA LEU A 111 -2.02 2.62 5.58
C LEU A 111 -1.06 1.51 6.00
N LEU A 112 -0.48 1.59 7.20
CA LEU A 112 0.38 0.53 7.71
C LEU A 112 -0.41 -0.75 7.98
N ASP A 113 -1.70 -0.62 8.33
CA ASP A 113 -2.58 -1.76 8.57
C ASP A 113 -3.40 -2.16 7.34
N VAL A 114 -3.81 -1.22 6.48
CA VAL A 114 -4.56 -1.52 5.25
C VAL A 114 -3.72 -2.29 4.25
N VAL A 115 -2.48 -1.86 3.99
CA VAL A 115 -1.62 -2.50 2.98
C VAL A 115 -1.42 -4.00 3.23
N PRO A 116 -0.99 -4.45 4.43
CA PRO A 116 -0.85 -5.87 4.71
C PRO A 116 -2.18 -6.62 4.87
N SER A 117 -3.28 -5.93 5.18
CA SER A 117 -4.62 -6.55 5.24
C SER A 117 -5.19 -6.83 3.85
N GLU A 118 -4.85 -6.02 2.86
CA GLU A 118 -5.36 -6.11 1.49
C GLU A 118 -4.44 -6.89 0.56
N MET A 119 -3.14 -6.88 0.83
CA MET A 119 -2.14 -7.51 -0.02
C MET A 119 -1.08 -8.20 0.85
N PRO A 120 -0.89 -9.53 0.69
CA PRO A 120 0.21 -10.21 1.35
C PRO A 120 1.55 -9.57 0.98
N ILE A 121 2.43 -9.36 1.96
CA ILE A 121 3.75 -8.75 1.69
C ILE A 121 4.68 -9.73 0.96
N ASP A 122 4.55 -11.02 1.27
CA ASP A 122 5.24 -12.12 0.60
C ASP A 122 4.19 -13.01 -0.09
N PRO A 123 4.43 -13.50 -1.32
CA PRO A 123 5.65 -13.43 -2.11
C PRO A 123 5.79 -12.18 -3.01
N PHE A 124 5.04 -11.11 -2.76
CA PHE A 124 4.89 -10.03 -3.73
C PHE A 124 6.11 -9.11 -3.85
N HIS A 125 6.32 -8.57 -5.06
CA HIS A 125 7.42 -7.63 -5.30
C HIS A 125 7.19 -6.30 -4.56
N PRO A 126 8.20 -5.68 -3.92
CA PRO A 126 8.03 -4.41 -3.19
C PRO A 126 7.38 -3.28 -3.99
N THR A 127 7.65 -3.18 -5.30
CA THR A 127 7.00 -2.20 -6.19
C THR A 127 5.48 -2.37 -6.24
N ALA A 128 4.98 -3.58 -6.10
CA ALA A 128 3.55 -3.83 -6.09
C ALA A 128 2.92 -3.53 -4.74
N ILE A 129 3.64 -3.77 -3.64
CA ILE A 129 3.25 -3.28 -2.32
C ILE A 129 3.17 -1.74 -2.32
N GLN A 130 4.13 -1.07 -2.98
CA GLN A 130 4.08 0.38 -3.18
C GLN A 130 2.88 0.81 -4.05
N ALA A 131 2.58 0.10 -5.13
CA ALA A 131 1.39 0.37 -5.94
C ALA A 131 0.09 0.22 -5.13
N GLN A 132 0.00 -0.81 -4.28
CA GLN A 132 -1.11 -0.99 -3.35
C GLN A 132 -1.21 0.16 -2.35
N ALA A 133 -0.11 0.60 -1.75
CA ALA A 133 -0.10 1.74 -0.84
C ALA A 133 -0.57 3.04 -1.52
N ILE A 134 -0.14 3.27 -2.77
CA ILE A 134 -0.56 4.43 -3.57
C ILE A 134 -2.06 4.35 -3.90
N ALA A 135 -2.54 3.21 -4.37
CA ALA A 135 -3.95 3.00 -4.68
C ALA A 135 -4.82 3.17 -3.42
N ALA A 136 -4.41 2.56 -2.30
CA ALA A 136 -5.13 2.63 -1.04
C ALA A 136 -5.22 4.06 -0.50
N ARG A 137 -4.11 4.83 -0.56
CA ARG A 137 -4.10 6.25 -0.20
C ARG A 137 -5.04 7.07 -1.08
N SER A 138 -4.98 6.84 -2.39
CA SER A 138 -5.80 7.57 -3.38
C SER A 138 -7.28 7.32 -3.16
N TYR A 139 -7.64 6.06 -2.86
CA TYR A 139 -9.00 5.65 -2.52
C TYR A 139 -9.51 6.36 -1.24
N ALA A 140 -8.69 6.37 -0.18
CA ALA A 140 -9.01 7.09 1.05
C ALA A 140 -9.21 8.59 0.80
N TYR A 141 -8.29 9.26 0.09
CA TYR A 141 -8.38 10.68 -0.23
C TYR A 141 -9.63 11.03 -1.03
N TRP A 142 -9.96 10.22 -2.05
CA TRP A 142 -11.18 10.42 -2.84
C TRP A 142 -12.42 10.37 -1.95
N HIS A 143 -12.54 9.36 -1.09
CA HIS A 143 -13.72 9.19 -0.23
C HIS A 143 -13.85 10.26 0.86
N ILE A 144 -12.73 10.71 1.46
CA ILE A 144 -12.72 11.85 2.38
C ILE A 144 -13.26 13.10 1.67
N ARG A 145 -12.80 13.37 0.45
CA ARG A 145 -13.28 14.50 -0.36
C ARG A 145 -14.76 14.41 -0.71
N GLN A 146 -15.29 13.20 -0.93
CA GLN A 146 -16.73 12.99 -1.18
C GLN A 146 -17.59 13.05 0.09
N GLY A 147 -16.99 13.17 1.28
CA GLY A 147 -17.74 13.10 2.55
C GLY A 147 -18.35 11.71 2.80
N SER A 148 -17.69 10.65 2.32
CA SER A 148 -18.19 9.28 2.48
C SER A 148 -18.14 8.82 3.95
N THR A 149 -19.07 7.93 4.33
CA THR A 149 -18.97 7.19 5.59
C THR A 149 -17.97 6.06 5.44
N ILE A 150 -16.78 6.23 6.01
CA ILE A 150 -15.68 5.26 5.92
C ILE A 150 -15.77 4.26 7.06
N ASN A 151 -15.58 2.97 6.73
CA ASN A 151 -15.55 1.88 7.70
C ASN A 151 -14.40 0.92 7.39
N ASN A 152 -14.13 -0.01 8.31
CA ASN A 152 -12.96 -0.87 8.27
C ASN A 152 -13.13 -2.19 7.50
N SER A 153 -14.25 -2.37 6.78
CA SER A 153 -14.60 -3.62 6.09
C SER A 153 -14.20 -3.61 4.61
N SER A 154 -14.34 -4.75 3.95
CA SER A 154 -14.16 -4.90 2.50
C SER A 154 -15.19 -4.16 1.63
N GLN A 155 -16.19 -3.50 2.24
CA GLN A 155 -17.02 -2.50 1.54
C GLN A 155 -16.26 -1.21 1.22
N PHE A 156 -15.12 -1.00 1.88
CA PHE A 156 -14.24 0.14 1.70
C PHE A 156 -12.81 -0.35 1.47
N GLN A 157 -12.07 -0.54 2.57
CA GLN A 157 -10.75 -1.12 2.63
C GLN A 157 -10.64 -1.83 3.97
N VAL A 158 -10.11 -3.05 3.97
CA VAL A 158 -9.93 -3.82 5.20
C VAL A 158 -8.87 -3.14 6.05
N PHE A 159 -9.30 -2.60 7.19
CA PHE A 159 -8.45 -1.95 8.17
C PHE A 159 -8.60 -2.66 9.51
N VAL A 160 -7.63 -3.50 9.87
CA VAL A 160 -7.65 -4.21 11.14
C VAL A 160 -6.49 -3.72 11.98
N PRO A 161 -6.73 -3.10 13.16
CA PRO A 161 -5.65 -2.56 13.98
C PRO A 161 -4.63 -3.64 14.32
N TYR A 162 -3.35 -3.26 14.29
CA TYR A 162 -2.20 -4.13 14.54
C TYR A 162 -1.85 -5.12 13.41
N ALA A 163 -2.38 -4.92 12.20
CA ALA A 163 -2.00 -5.75 11.05
C ALA A 163 -0.50 -5.58 10.70
N PHE A 164 0.05 -4.38 10.87
CA PHE A 164 1.47 -4.08 10.71
C PHE A 164 2.34 -4.81 11.73
N GLU A 165 1.96 -4.78 13.01
CA GLU A 165 2.62 -5.45 14.13
C GLU A 165 2.60 -6.97 13.97
N ALA A 166 1.55 -7.50 13.35
CA ALA A 166 1.36 -8.94 13.17
C ALA A 166 2.14 -9.52 11.98
N LEU A 167 2.79 -8.68 11.17
CA LEU A 167 3.65 -9.14 10.07
C LEU A 167 4.76 -10.06 10.63
N PRO A 168 4.97 -11.27 10.06
CA PRO A 168 5.82 -12.26 10.68
C PRO A 168 7.33 -11.94 10.57
N PRO A 169 8.13 -12.20 11.61
CA PRO A 169 7.71 -12.51 12.97
C PRO A 169 7.04 -11.29 13.62
N ALA A 170 5.90 -11.51 14.30
CA ALA A 170 5.15 -10.43 14.92
C ALA A 170 6.05 -9.64 15.89
N SER A 171 6.07 -8.32 15.73
CA SER A 171 6.92 -7.41 16.49
C SER A 171 6.28 -6.05 16.63
N PHE A 172 6.28 -5.51 17.86
CA PHE A 172 5.76 -4.18 18.14
C PHE A 172 6.85 -3.12 17.95
N PRO A 173 6.62 -2.08 17.14
CA PRO A 173 7.55 -0.97 16.93
C PRO A 173 7.91 -0.26 18.25
N ASP A 174 9.19 0.04 18.46
CA ASP A 174 9.67 0.79 19.64
C ASP A 174 9.21 2.27 19.65
N THR A 175 8.79 2.80 18.50
CA THR A 175 8.28 4.16 18.31
C THR A 175 6.83 4.12 17.84
N PRO A 176 5.85 3.86 18.72
CA PRO A 176 4.46 3.57 18.32
C PRO A 176 3.74 4.75 17.65
N THR A 177 4.13 6.00 17.91
CA THR A 177 3.55 7.17 17.23
C THR A 177 4.07 7.39 15.81
N ASN A 178 5.19 6.75 15.47
CA ASN A 178 5.76 6.73 14.12
C ASN A 178 6.45 5.38 13.89
N PRO A 179 5.67 4.31 13.66
CA PRO A 179 6.19 2.94 13.58
C PRO A 179 7.38 2.81 12.64
N CYS A 180 7.35 3.51 11.50
CA CYS A 180 8.41 3.45 10.50
C CYS A 180 9.74 4.11 10.88
N ALA A 181 9.78 4.86 11.99
CA ALA A 181 11.03 5.35 12.58
C ALA A 181 11.66 4.34 13.56
N SER A 182 11.01 3.22 13.82
CA SER A 182 11.45 2.27 14.85
C SER A 182 12.71 1.51 14.44
N SER A 183 13.57 1.22 15.42
CA SER A 183 14.83 0.52 15.16
C SER A 183 14.67 -1.00 15.05
N ASN A 184 13.59 -1.54 15.62
CA ASN A 184 13.33 -2.97 15.78
C ASN A 184 12.38 -3.57 14.72
N LEU A 185 12.18 -2.90 13.58
CA LEU A 185 11.28 -3.40 12.53
C LEU A 185 11.78 -4.71 11.91
N ASN A 186 10.86 -5.64 11.65
CA ASN A 186 11.16 -6.84 10.88
C ASN A 186 11.23 -6.57 9.36
N ARG A 187 11.59 -7.58 8.56
CA ARG A 187 11.75 -7.43 7.09
C ARG A 187 10.46 -6.94 6.41
N TYR A 188 9.31 -7.51 6.74
CA TYR A 188 8.05 -7.17 6.09
C TYR A 188 7.54 -5.79 6.50
N GLN A 189 7.71 -5.44 7.77
CA GLN A 189 7.43 -4.09 8.28
C GLN A 189 8.25 -3.03 7.53
N ARG A 190 9.54 -3.28 7.27
CA ARG A 190 10.36 -2.38 6.45
C ARG A 190 9.85 -2.23 5.02
N ILE A 191 9.33 -3.31 4.41
CA ILE A 191 8.75 -3.25 3.05
C ILE A 191 7.49 -2.38 3.05
N VAL A 192 6.59 -2.55 4.02
CA VAL A 192 5.39 -1.72 4.15
C VAL A 192 5.75 -0.25 4.39
N CYS A 193 6.69 0.02 5.31
CA CYS A 193 7.17 1.38 5.54
C CYS A 193 7.77 2.01 4.27
N GLY A 194 8.57 1.27 3.51
CA GLY A 194 9.11 1.73 2.23
C GLY A 194 8.02 1.99 1.17
N ALA A 195 6.96 1.20 1.17
CA ALA A 195 5.81 1.36 0.26
C ALA A 195 4.96 2.59 0.59
N VAL A 196 4.79 2.89 1.88
CA VAL A 196 3.98 4.03 2.36
C VAL A 196 4.74 5.36 2.29
N ALA A 197 6.06 5.36 2.55
CA ALA A 197 6.90 6.56 2.65
C ALA A 197 6.81 7.59 1.49
N PRO A 198 6.65 7.21 0.20
CA PRO A 198 6.65 8.18 -0.91
C PRO A 198 5.48 9.15 -0.91
N ARG A 199 4.38 8.83 -0.20
CA ARG A 199 3.16 9.66 -0.13
C ARG A 199 2.55 10.05 -1.48
N HIS A 200 2.83 9.26 -2.52
CA HIS A 200 2.20 9.44 -3.82
C HIS A 200 0.72 9.02 -3.78
N TYR A 201 -0.09 9.70 -4.58
CA TYR A 201 -1.47 9.35 -4.88
C TYR A 201 -1.72 9.50 -6.39
N ILE A 202 -2.77 8.86 -6.89
CA ILE A 202 -3.20 8.92 -8.29
C ILE A 202 -4.17 10.09 -8.41
N ALA A 203 -3.90 10.99 -9.35
CA ALA A 203 -4.79 12.07 -9.70
C ALA A 203 -5.33 11.88 -11.12
N TYR A 204 -6.56 12.36 -11.37
CA TYR A 204 -7.14 12.38 -12.71
C TYR A 204 -8.09 13.55 -12.85
N GLY A 205 -7.96 14.29 -13.95
CA GLY A 205 -8.85 15.38 -14.30
C GLY A 205 -8.24 16.28 -15.37
N THR A 206 -8.88 17.42 -15.57
CA THR A 206 -8.32 18.53 -16.35
C THR A 206 -8.24 19.76 -15.45
N SER A 207 -7.28 20.64 -15.72
CA SER A 207 -7.13 21.90 -14.99
C SER A 207 -8.48 22.64 -14.87
N PRO A 208 -8.85 23.12 -13.67
CA PRO A 208 -8.03 23.23 -12.46
C PRO A 208 -8.09 22.02 -11.50
N ASN A 209 -8.66 20.90 -11.91
CA ASN A 209 -8.95 19.73 -11.08
C ASN A 209 -8.05 18.52 -11.41
N ASP A 210 -6.94 18.74 -12.11
CA ASP A 210 -6.01 17.71 -12.57
C ASP A 210 -5.14 17.12 -11.46
N ASP A 211 -5.18 17.69 -10.25
CA ASP A 211 -4.48 17.21 -9.07
C ASP A 211 -5.41 16.58 -8.00
N LEU A 212 -6.70 16.46 -8.29
CA LEU A 212 -7.65 15.81 -7.39
C LEU A 212 -7.43 14.30 -7.35
N PRO A 213 -7.56 13.65 -6.16
CA PRO A 213 -7.40 12.22 -6.04
C PRO A 213 -8.41 11.47 -6.91
N ALA A 214 -7.94 10.46 -7.64
CA ALA A 214 -8.76 9.57 -8.45
C ALA A 214 -9.36 8.45 -7.61
N PHE A 215 -10.58 8.02 -7.95
CA PHE A 215 -11.23 6.85 -7.35
C PHE A 215 -10.49 5.57 -7.77
N SER A 216 -9.56 5.13 -6.94
CA SER A 216 -8.56 4.12 -7.27
C SER A 216 -8.96 2.75 -6.75
N GLU A 217 -9.91 2.10 -7.44
CA GLU A 217 -10.33 0.74 -7.09
C GLU A 217 -9.20 -0.28 -7.29
N TYR A 218 -9.20 -1.33 -6.47
CA TYR A 218 -8.32 -2.48 -6.58
C TYR A 218 -9.05 -3.75 -6.11
N PHE A 219 -8.60 -4.91 -6.57
CA PHE A 219 -9.26 -6.19 -6.30
C PHE A 219 -8.26 -7.34 -6.34
N ALA A 220 -8.68 -8.51 -5.88
CA ALA A 220 -7.85 -9.70 -5.80
C ALA A 220 -7.30 -10.14 -7.17
N ASP A 221 -8.14 -10.73 -8.03
CA ASP A 221 -7.74 -11.10 -9.39
C ASP A 221 -8.90 -11.50 -10.32
N ILE A 222 -8.73 -11.26 -11.62
CA ILE A 222 -9.65 -11.74 -12.66
C ILE A 222 -8.84 -12.12 -13.89
N ARG A 223 -9.31 -13.17 -14.58
CA ARG A 223 -8.54 -13.77 -15.65
C ARG A 223 -8.38 -12.84 -16.85
N ASN A 224 -7.14 -12.73 -17.34
CA ASN A 224 -6.73 -12.09 -18.60
C ASN A 224 -6.91 -10.58 -18.77
N ARG A 225 -7.88 -9.92 -18.11
CA ARG A 225 -8.20 -8.50 -18.37
C ARG A 225 -9.08 -7.92 -17.27
N THR A 226 -8.86 -6.65 -16.91
CA THR A 226 -9.73 -5.88 -15.99
C THR A 226 -11.07 -5.51 -16.67
N VAL A 227 -12.11 -5.20 -15.91
CA VAL A 227 -13.40 -4.73 -16.46
C VAL A 227 -13.53 -3.21 -16.36
N ASN A 228 -14.32 -2.62 -17.25
CA ASN A 228 -14.62 -1.19 -17.21
C ASN A 228 -15.36 -0.83 -15.91
N GLY A 229 -15.00 0.32 -15.33
CA GLY A 229 -15.68 0.92 -14.20
C GLY A 229 -16.49 2.16 -14.57
N GLY A 230 -16.99 2.84 -13.53
CA GLY A 230 -17.80 4.06 -13.68
C GLY A 230 -17.00 5.33 -13.96
N GLN A 231 -15.66 5.25 -14.00
CA GLN A 231 -14.77 6.40 -14.18
C GLN A 231 -14.01 6.30 -15.51
N PRO A 232 -13.68 7.42 -16.16
CA PRO A 232 -13.04 7.43 -17.49
C PRO A 232 -11.63 6.82 -17.51
N TYR A 233 -10.95 6.74 -16.36
CA TYR A 233 -9.64 6.10 -16.19
C TYR A 233 -9.73 4.64 -15.71
N LEU A 234 -10.91 4.18 -15.30
CA LEU A 234 -11.15 2.78 -14.94
C LEU A 234 -11.56 2.01 -16.20
N ILE A 235 -10.65 1.90 -17.14
CA ILE A 235 -10.85 1.18 -18.39
C ILE A 235 -10.37 -0.27 -18.27
N ALA A 236 -10.99 -1.15 -19.05
CA ALA A 236 -10.59 -2.54 -19.21
C ALA A 236 -9.21 -2.60 -19.91
N VAL A 237 -8.24 -3.21 -19.25
CA VAL A 237 -6.86 -3.37 -19.71
C VAL A 237 -6.45 -4.83 -19.61
N ASP A 238 -5.70 -5.30 -20.59
CA ASP A 238 -5.16 -6.66 -20.57
C ASP A 238 -4.26 -6.91 -19.36
N ASP A 239 -4.50 -8.04 -18.72
CA ASP A 239 -3.74 -8.60 -17.63
C ASP A 239 -3.15 -9.96 -18.01
N PRO A 240 -2.08 -9.98 -18.81
CA PRO A 240 -1.48 -11.23 -19.26
C PRO A 240 -0.84 -12.02 -18.10
N ILE A 241 -0.56 -11.39 -16.96
CA ILE A 241 0.01 -12.09 -15.80
C ILE A 241 -1.08 -12.88 -15.07
N SER A 242 -2.33 -12.41 -15.11
CA SER A 242 -3.52 -13.09 -14.62
C SER A 242 -4.11 -14.12 -15.61
N SER A 243 -3.29 -14.70 -16.48
CA SER A 243 -3.73 -15.72 -17.47
C SER A 243 -3.42 -17.18 -17.05
N HIS A 244 -2.72 -17.35 -15.94
CA HIS A 244 -2.23 -18.64 -15.43
C HIS A 244 -3.36 -19.49 -14.77
N PRO A 245 -3.27 -20.83 -14.75
CA PRO A 245 -4.34 -21.71 -14.21
C PRO A 245 -4.62 -21.62 -12.69
N ASP A 246 -3.74 -21.00 -11.91
CA ASP A 246 -3.87 -20.78 -10.46
C ASP A 246 -4.61 -19.47 -10.12
N ILE A 247 -5.10 -18.76 -11.12
CA ILE A 247 -5.79 -17.48 -10.97
C ILE A 247 -7.23 -17.72 -10.51
N VAL A 248 -7.57 -17.10 -9.38
CA VAL A 248 -8.91 -17.14 -8.79
C VAL A 248 -9.73 -16.02 -9.43
N GLN A 249 -10.97 -16.29 -9.80
CA GLN A 249 -11.90 -15.25 -10.29
C GLN A 249 -12.57 -14.60 -9.08
N ASP A 250 -11.90 -13.60 -8.50
CA ASP A 250 -12.28 -13.01 -7.21
C ASP A 250 -12.20 -11.47 -7.20
N GLY A 251 -13.23 -10.86 -6.61
CA GLY A 251 -13.43 -9.41 -6.60
C GLY A 251 -14.17 -8.86 -7.82
N HIS A 252 -14.31 -7.53 -7.86
CA HIS A 252 -15.15 -6.83 -8.84
C HIS A 252 -14.46 -6.58 -10.19
N GLY A 253 -13.15 -6.85 -10.30
CA GLY A 253 -12.41 -6.80 -11.57
C GLY A 253 -12.03 -5.41 -12.10
N ARG A 254 -12.33 -4.33 -11.37
CA ARG A 254 -12.10 -2.94 -11.83
C ARG A 254 -10.84 -2.35 -11.19
N GLY A 255 -10.11 -1.53 -11.92
CA GLY A 255 -8.90 -0.89 -11.40
C GLY A 255 -7.71 -1.85 -11.32
N MET A 256 -6.94 -1.82 -10.23
CA MET A 256 -5.68 -2.56 -10.10
C MET A 256 -5.90 -4.00 -9.59
N SER A 257 -5.41 -5.02 -10.32
CA SER A 257 -5.31 -6.40 -9.82
C SER A 257 -4.12 -6.54 -8.86
N GLN A 258 -4.37 -7.06 -7.67
CA GLN A 258 -3.35 -7.27 -6.64
C GLN A 258 -2.43 -8.46 -6.95
N LYS A 259 -2.98 -9.57 -7.48
CA LYS A 259 -2.21 -10.81 -7.72
C LYS A 259 -1.26 -10.77 -8.92
N LYS A 260 -1.40 -9.76 -9.79
CA LYS A 260 -0.56 -9.51 -10.98
C LYS A 260 0.95 -9.46 -10.73
N SER A 261 1.38 -9.31 -9.49
CA SER A 261 2.75 -8.92 -9.13
C SER A 261 3.56 -9.96 -8.33
N ARG A 262 3.07 -11.21 -8.19
CA ARG A 262 3.87 -12.30 -7.61
C ARG A 262 5.02 -12.71 -8.54
N PRO A 263 6.28 -12.85 -8.09
CA PRO A 263 7.38 -13.39 -8.89
C PRO A 263 7.11 -14.83 -9.34
N LEU A 264 7.39 -15.16 -10.60
CA LEU A 264 7.24 -16.51 -11.18
C LEU A 264 7.97 -17.61 -10.38
N GLY A 265 9.08 -17.29 -9.71
CA GLY A 265 9.88 -18.25 -8.93
C GLY A 265 9.23 -18.70 -7.62
N ALA A 266 8.50 -17.81 -6.93
CA ALA A 266 7.72 -18.19 -5.74
C ALA A 266 6.46 -19.00 -6.11
N ARG A 267 6.05 -18.97 -7.39
CA ARG A 267 4.94 -19.78 -7.93
C ARG A 267 5.32 -21.26 -8.13
N GLN A 268 6.62 -21.60 -8.21
CA GLN A 268 7.09 -22.99 -8.37
C GLN A 268 7.31 -23.73 -7.03
N SER A 269 7.64 -23.02 -5.95
CA SER A 269 7.89 -23.65 -4.64
C SER A 269 6.62 -24.18 -3.97
N GLU A 270 5.45 -23.61 -4.25
CA GLU A 270 4.16 -24.09 -3.74
C GLU A 270 3.71 -25.37 -4.48
N LEU A 271 3.95 -25.43 -5.81
CA LEU A 271 3.75 -26.66 -6.59
C LEU A 271 4.65 -27.81 -6.13
N GLN A 272 5.89 -27.54 -5.70
CA GLN A 272 6.76 -28.59 -5.14
C GLN A 272 6.35 -29.02 -3.73
N HIS A 273 5.68 -28.16 -2.97
CA HIS A 273 5.17 -28.54 -1.64
C HIS A 273 3.87 -29.34 -1.72
N GLU A 274 3.03 -29.11 -2.74
CA GLU A 274 1.82 -29.89 -3.01
C GLU A 274 2.03 -31.17 -3.86
N SER A 275 3.18 -31.32 -4.55
CA SER A 275 3.48 -32.48 -5.39
C SER A 275 4.62 -33.38 -4.89
N GLY A 276 5.03 -33.24 -3.63
CA GLY A 276 5.90 -34.22 -2.98
C GLY A 276 5.17 -35.56 -2.82
N PRO A 277 5.72 -36.70 -3.28
CA PRO A 277 5.10 -38.00 -3.05
C PRO A 277 4.97 -38.19 -1.54
N ARG A 278 3.76 -38.54 -1.07
CA ARG A 278 3.56 -39.05 0.29
C ARG A 278 4.43 -40.31 0.43
N ARG A 279 5.65 -40.13 0.90
CA ARG A 279 6.48 -41.23 1.36
C ARG A 279 5.84 -41.73 2.64
N LEU A 280 5.04 -42.78 2.48
CA LEU A 280 4.73 -43.71 3.56
C LEU A 280 6.06 -44.28 4.05
N GLU A 281 6.70 -43.60 5.00
CA GLU A 281 7.69 -44.24 5.85
C GLU A 281 6.94 -45.05 6.91
N CYS A 282 6.51 -46.24 6.51
CA CYS A 282 6.34 -47.33 7.45
C CYS A 282 7.73 -47.64 8.01
N ALA A 283 8.01 -47.16 9.22
CA ALA A 283 9.21 -47.53 9.96
C ALA A 283 9.19 -49.05 10.21
N LEU A 284 9.94 -49.78 9.38
CA LEU A 284 10.39 -51.14 9.66
C LEU A 284 11.35 -51.06 10.85
N GLY A 285 10.82 -51.24 12.06
CA GLY A 285 11.62 -51.46 13.26
C GLY A 285 12.36 -52.78 13.14
N THR A 286 13.63 -52.73 12.76
CA THR A 286 14.57 -53.84 12.95
C THR A 286 14.97 -53.86 14.42
N GLY A 287 14.73 -55.01 15.06
CA GLY A 287 14.90 -55.17 16.49
C GLY A 287 16.35 -55.17 16.95
N ARG A 288 16.55 -54.74 18.19
CA ARG A 288 17.50 -55.37 19.10
C ARG A 288 16.86 -55.40 20.49
N ALA A 289 16.79 -56.61 21.04
CA ALA A 289 16.20 -56.92 22.32
C ALA A 289 17.06 -56.37 23.47
N ASP A 290 16.39 -55.83 24.49
CA ASP A 290 16.86 -55.90 25.88
C ASP A 290 15.63 -56.06 26.79
N PRO A 291 15.65 -56.97 27.79
CA PRO A 291 14.45 -57.41 28.49
C PRO A 291 14.27 -56.69 29.83
N GLY A 292 13.06 -56.19 30.09
CA GLY A 292 12.60 -55.94 31.46
C GLY A 292 11.83 -54.65 31.67
N ALA A 293 10.52 -54.67 31.42
CA ALA A 293 9.50 -54.06 32.29
C ALA A 293 8.11 -54.28 31.67
N LEU A 294 7.29 -55.08 32.36
CA LEU A 294 5.85 -55.17 32.18
C LEU A 294 5.20 -53.81 32.50
N LEU A 295 4.26 -53.35 31.66
CA LEU A 295 2.84 -53.10 32.03
C LEU A 295 2.05 -52.44 30.88
N HIS A 296 0.97 -53.13 30.50
CA HIS A 296 -0.27 -52.69 29.83
C HIS A 296 -0.25 -51.72 28.63
N ARG A 297 -0.46 -52.30 27.44
CA ARG A 297 -1.06 -51.66 26.25
C ARG A 297 -2.59 -51.68 26.31
N ARG A 298 -3.23 -50.57 25.91
CA ARG A 298 -4.48 -50.55 25.10
C ARG A 298 -4.44 -49.35 24.11
N PRO A 299 -5.17 -49.43 22.98
CA PRO A 299 -4.75 -48.82 21.71
C PRO A 299 -5.49 -47.52 21.35
N TYR A 300 -4.82 -46.67 20.56
CA TYR A 300 -5.38 -45.54 19.83
C TYR A 300 -6.27 -46.03 18.67
N PRO A 301 -7.49 -45.46 18.46
CA PRO A 301 -8.29 -45.73 17.28
C PRO A 301 -7.87 -44.81 16.12
N GLY A 302 -7.91 -45.40 14.92
CA GLY A 302 -7.36 -44.86 13.68
C GLY A 302 -8.20 -43.77 13.03
N CYS A 303 -7.50 -43.00 12.19
CA CYS A 303 -8.06 -42.24 11.09
C CYS A 303 -8.79 -43.18 10.11
N SER A 304 -10.01 -42.82 9.71
CA SER A 304 -10.56 -43.19 8.40
C SER A 304 -11.17 -41.96 7.75
N GLN A 305 -10.68 -41.59 6.58
CA GLN A 305 -11.27 -40.60 5.69
C GLN A 305 -12.21 -41.30 4.69
N GLN A 306 -13.34 -40.66 4.39
CA GLN A 306 -13.86 -40.54 3.03
C GLN A 306 -13.54 -39.13 2.54
#